data_AF-A0AAV7JIG1-F1
#
_entry.id   AF-A0AAV7JIG1-F1
#
_cell.length_a   1.000
_cell.length_b   1.000
_cell.length_c   1.000
_cell.angle_alpha   90.00
_cell.angle_beta   90.00
_cell.angle_gamma   90.00
#
_symmetry.space_group_name_H-M   'P 1'
#
loop_
_entity.id
_entity.type
_entity.pdbx_description
1 polymer ?
#
loop_
_entity_poly.entity_id
_entity_poly.type
_entity_poly.pdbx_seq_one_letter_code
_entity_poly.pdbx_strand_id
1 'polypeptide(L)'
;MSHRKHPDDLSLQQQRTRLSSLLECIKSLSVIENTTEISIAALSLQLLANEENNRQVATVAKEIIVSGGFCNLSNKHVPVDKALFLLDLLEVGRRKYTQLRQTLLPDNIHFPSYSKLANLRDVMISRSSITSYPNPAKLIGIYAPYCLQVQKTLERILSMVDRPTSEEFPLTFKIADGLDGSGCRTIYNQQTTNTFTKNFILFCFKPISIHTVTNRIVWQNKSPSSPFAQRPIFLCAATECEENIRSFMETMINPDIAMLQNGIPLENGVVNVDIIRSMFDEKMAAILSGAGGASCQMCTATHKDLKDRNLVLEGFPINRNITDAIELFSHIDDIESFFALSTNERFNLTHQPISEINIHPASPLHSYTGVFR
;
A
#
# COMPACT_ATOMS: atom_id res chain seq x y z
N MET A 1 -12.91 -1.21 23.47
CA MET A 1 -11.49 -0.82 23.31
C MET A 1 -10.78 -1.04 24.64
N SER A 2 -9.83 -1.97 24.70
CA SER A 2 -9.05 -2.23 25.92
C SER A 2 -7.99 -1.13 26.07
N HIS A 3 -8.03 -0.38 27.17
CA HIS A 3 -6.97 0.55 27.52
C HIS A 3 -5.70 -0.24 27.82
N ARG A 4 -4.76 -0.28 26.87
CA ARG A 4 -3.44 -0.85 27.12
C ARG A 4 -2.75 0.03 28.17
N LYS A 5 -2.44 -0.57 29.32
CA LYS A 5 -1.59 0.07 30.34
C LYS A 5 -0.25 0.47 29.74
N HIS A 6 0.24 1.64 30.18
CA HIS A 6 1.57 2.12 29.82
C HIS A 6 2.61 1.07 30.28
N PRO A 7 3.72 0.85 29.53
CA PRO A 7 4.72 -0.15 29.90
C PRO A 7 5.28 0.02 31.32
N ASP A 8 5.35 1.25 31.79
CA ASP A 8 5.87 1.59 33.13
C ASP A 8 4.89 1.22 34.26
N ASP A 9 3.62 1.02 33.95
CA ASP A 9 2.59 0.58 34.92
C ASP A 9 2.52 -0.95 35.08
N LEU A 10 3.39 -1.68 34.36
CA LEU A 10 3.44 -3.13 34.37
C LEU A 10 4.44 -3.64 35.40
N SER A 11 4.17 -4.80 35.98
CA SER A 11 5.18 -5.48 36.79
C SER A 11 6.37 -5.91 35.91
N LEU A 12 7.57 -6.00 36.52
CA LEU A 12 8.79 -6.50 35.86
C LEU A 12 8.56 -7.84 35.12
N GLN A 13 7.75 -8.73 35.69
CA GLN A 13 7.43 -10.01 35.08
C GLN A 13 6.54 -9.84 33.83
N GLN A 14 5.57 -8.93 33.85
CA GLN A 14 4.73 -8.62 32.69
C GLN A 14 5.52 -7.94 31.57
N GLN A 15 6.48 -7.07 31.91
CA GLN A 15 7.39 -6.47 30.95
C GLN A 15 8.28 -7.54 30.29
N ARG A 16 8.86 -8.46 31.09
CA ARG A 16 9.65 -9.59 30.60
C ARG A 16 8.85 -10.52 29.68
N THR A 17 7.60 -10.83 30.02
CA THR A 17 6.75 -11.66 29.15
C THR A 17 6.46 -10.97 27.82
N ARG A 18 6.15 -9.67 27.82
CA ARG A 18 5.94 -8.91 26.57
C ARG A 18 7.19 -8.86 25.70
N LEU A 19 8.36 -8.63 26.31
CA LEU A 19 9.65 -8.66 25.61
C LEU A 19 9.95 -10.03 25.02
N SER A 20 9.66 -11.10 25.75
CA SER A 20 9.87 -12.48 25.29
C SER A 20 8.98 -12.81 24.07
N SER A 21 7.71 -12.41 24.10
CA SER A 21 6.80 -12.58 22.95
C SER A 21 7.22 -11.74 21.74
N LEU A 22 7.73 -10.52 21.95
CA LEU A 22 8.27 -9.69 20.87
C LEU A 22 9.53 -10.34 20.25
N LEU A 23 10.41 -10.90 21.08
CA LEU A 23 11.60 -11.62 20.65
C LEU A 23 11.29 -12.90 19.87
N GLU A 24 10.28 -13.67 20.27
CA GLU A 24 9.83 -14.84 19.49
C GLU A 24 9.25 -14.42 18.12
N CYS A 25 8.45 -13.35 18.09
CA CYS A 25 7.95 -12.79 16.84
C CYS A 25 9.11 -12.37 15.91
N ILE A 26 10.09 -11.65 16.47
CA ILE A 26 11.34 -11.24 15.80
C ILE A 26 12.11 -12.44 15.26
N LYS A 27 12.29 -13.50 16.06
CA LYS A 27 12.98 -14.72 15.63
C LYS A 27 12.26 -15.38 14.47
N SER A 28 10.93 -15.50 14.55
CA SER A 28 10.12 -16.06 13.46
C SER A 28 10.23 -15.24 12.17
N LEU A 29 10.33 -13.91 12.27
CA LEU A 29 10.50 -13.02 11.11
C LEU A 29 11.92 -13.08 10.52
N SER A 30 12.95 -13.24 11.36
CA SER A 30 14.35 -13.35 10.93
C SER A 30 14.65 -14.61 10.11
N VAL A 31 13.99 -15.72 10.43
CA VAL A 31 14.06 -16.98 9.67
C VAL A 31 13.45 -16.83 8.27
N ILE A 32 12.49 -15.92 8.09
CA ILE A 32 11.76 -15.72 6.83
C ILE A 32 12.53 -14.80 5.86
N GLU A 33 13.31 -13.84 6.38
CA GLU A 33 13.92 -12.76 5.56
C GLU A 33 15.45 -12.77 5.49
N ASN A 34 16.12 -13.78 6.07
CA ASN A 34 17.58 -13.91 6.07
C ASN A 34 18.28 -12.62 6.57
N THR A 35 17.67 -11.97 7.56
CA THR A 35 18.11 -10.73 8.19
C THR A 35 18.77 -11.06 9.53
N THR A 36 20.04 -10.69 9.67
CA THR A 36 20.87 -10.99 10.85
C THR A 36 20.22 -10.50 12.15
N GLU A 37 20.16 -11.36 13.16
CA GLU A 37 19.64 -11.11 14.51
C GLU A 37 20.20 -9.83 15.17
N ILE A 38 21.39 -9.37 14.76
CA ILE A 38 22.04 -8.08 15.11
C ILE A 38 21.15 -6.88 14.83
N SER A 39 20.58 -6.84 13.62
CA SER A 39 19.83 -5.70 13.11
C SER A 39 18.58 -5.48 13.95
N ILE A 40 17.99 -6.57 14.45
CA ILE A 40 16.77 -6.56 15.23
C ILE A 40 17.04 -6.27 16.73
N ALA A 41 18.18 -6.73 17.26
CA ALA A 41 18.59 -6.39 18.63
C ALA A 41 18.99 -4.91 18.77
N ALA A 42 19.69 -4.35 17.78
CA ALA A 42 20.04 -2.92 17.75
C ALA A 42 18.81 -2.01 17.58
N LEU A 43 17.80 -2.46 16.82
CA LEU A 43 16.50 -1.80 16.68
C LEU A 43 15.70 -1.79 17.99
N SER A 44 15.67 -2.95 18.67
CA SER A 44 14.97 -3.15 19.93
C SER A 44 15.57 -2.28 21.03
N LEU A 45 16.90 -2.14 21.07
CA LEU A 45 17.61 -1.20 21.94
C LEU A 45 17.25 0.26 21.66
N GLN A 46 17.09 0.66 20.40
CA GLN A 46 16.77 2.03 20.03
C GLN A 46 15.30 2.42 20.32
N LEU A 47 14.37 1.48 20.25
CA LEU A 47 12.96 1.67 20.64
C LEU A 47 12.77 1.67 22.17
N LEU A 48 13.62 0.95 22.90
CA LEU A 48 13.60 0.89 24.37
C LEU A 48 14.41 2.03 25.03
N ALA A 49 15.34 2.64 24.28
CA ALA A 49 16.11 3.82 24.66
C ALA A 49 15.45 5.14 24.22
N ASN A 50 14.12 5.25 24.31
CA ASN A 50 13.53 6.52 24.74
C ASN A 50 13.95 6.69 26.21
N GLU A 51 15.09 7.35 26.40
CA GLU A 51 16.03 7.20 27.51
C GLU A 51 15.53 7.58 28.93
N GLU A 52 14.35 8.18 29.11
CA GLU A 52 13.98 8.68 30.44
C GLU A 52 13.45 7.61 31.42
N ASN A 53 12.93 6.46 30.95
CA ASN A 53 12.13 5.59 31.84
C ASN A 53 12.68 4.18 32.14
N ASN A 54 13.68 3.62 31.43
CA ASN A 54 13.97 2.18 31.62
C ASN A 54 15.42 1.71 31.40
N ARG A 55 16.31 2.14 32.30
CA ARG A 55 17.76 1.82 32.30
C ARG A 55 18.09 0.32 32.44
N GLN A 56 17.26 -0.45 33.13
CA GLN A 56 17.50 -1.89 33.38
C GLN A 56 17.24 -2.77 32.15
N VAL A 57 16.29 -2.37 31.29
CA VAL A 57 15.94 -3.11 30.08
C VAL A 57 17.05 -2.99 29.02
N ALA A 58 17.71 -1.82 28.97
CA ALA A 58 18.88 -1.60 28.13
C ALA A 58 20.07 -2.51 28.52
N THR A 59 20.28 -2.74 29.82
CA THR A 59 21.37 -3.60 30.32
C THR A 59 21.18 -5.06 29.90
N VAL A 60 19.98 -5.62 30.05
CA VAL A 60 19.69 -7.02 29.71
C VAL A 60 19.73 -7.25 28.19
N ALA A 61 19.23 -6.30 27.39
CA ALA A 61 19.33 -6.38 25.94
C ALA A 61 20.78 -6.31 25.45
N LYS A 62 21.64 -5.53 26.13
CA LYS A 62 23.09 -5.49 25.87
C LYS A 62 23.77 -6.83 26.19
N GLU A 63 23.41 -7.49 27.28
CA GLU A 63 23.91 -8.82 27.67
C GLU A 63 23.56 -9.92 26.65
N ILE A 64 22.39 -9.84 26.02
CA ILE A 64 21.94 -10.80 25.01
C ILE A 64 22.73 -10.65 23.69
N ILE A 65 23.04 -9.42 23.29
CA ILE A 65 23.89 -9.15 22.11
C ILE A 65 25.31 -9.68 22.34
N VAL A 66 25.81 -9.58 23.58
CA VAL A 66 27.14 -10.06 23.97
C VAL A 66 27.19 -11.58 24.05
N SER A 67 26.12 -12.25 24.49
CA SER A 67 26.04 -13.71 24.61
C SER A 67 25.63 -14.44 23.33
N GLY A 68 25.01 -13.76 22.36
CA GLY A 68 24.59 -14.31 21.06
C GLY A 68 25.69 -14.53 20.01
N GLY A 69 26.98 -14.53 20.40
CA GLY A 69 28.07 -14.90 19.48
C GLY A 69 28.57 -13.80 18.52
N PHE A 70 28.16 -12.54 18.69
CA PHE A 70 28.67 -11.40 17.90
C PHE A 70 30.10 -10.96 18.27
N CYS A 71 30.83 -11.78 19.03
CA CYS A 71 32.15 -11.50 19.57
C CYS A 71 33.27 -11.59 18.52
N ASN A 72 33.02 -12.20 17.34
CA ASN A 72 34.09 -12.56 16.40
C ASN A 72 34.15 -11.76 15.09
N LEU A 73 33.40 -10.66 14.96
CA LEU A 73 33.51 -9.78 13.78
C LEU A 73 34.43 -8.60 14.11
N SER A 74 35.69 -8.70 13.67
CA SER A 74 36.78 -7.75 13.92
C SER A 74 36.57 -6.35 13.33
N ASN A 75 35.50 -6.12 12.55
CA ASN A 75 34.99 -4.80 12.17
C ASN A 75 33.49 -4.88 11.84
N LYS A 76 32.60 -4.38 12.72
CA LYS A 76 31.14 -4.47 12.55
C LYS A 76 30.59 -3.33 11.68
N HIS A 77 30.97 -3.30 10.41
CA HIS A 77 30.34 -2.40 9.44
C HIS A 77 28.97 -2.92 9.02
N VAL A 78 27.92 -2.12 9.24
CA VAL A 78 26.57 -2.46 8.79
C VAL A 78 26.42 -2.10 7.30
N PRO A 79 25.98 -3.03 6.44
CA PRO A 79 25.71 -2.75 5.03
C PRO A 79 24.69 -1.61 4.82
N VAL A 80 24.86 -0.85 3.73
CA VAL A 80 24.05 0.35 3.45
C VAL A 80 22.58 0.04 3.25
N ASP A 81 22.28 -1.04 2.55
CA ASP A 81 20.94 -1.58 2.31
C ASP A 81 20.24 -2.02 3.60
N LYS A 82 20.96 -2.75 4.47
CA LYS A 82 20.43 -3.17 5.78
C LYS A 82 20.17 -1.97 6.69
N ALA A 83 21.07 -1.00 6.72
CA ALA A 83 20.87 0.22 7.50
C ALA A 83 19.69 1.07 6.97
N LEU A 84 19.49 1.15 5.65
CA LEU A 84 18.33 1.83 5.06
C LEU A 84 17.03 1.11 5.41
N PHE A 85 16.99 -0.22 5.29
CA PHE A 85 15.83 -1.03 5.69
C PHE A 85 15.45 -0.78 7.16
N LEU A 86 16.43 -0.78 8.07
CA LEU A 86 16.18 -0.51 9.49
C LEU A 86 15.67 0.91 9.74
N LEU A 87 16.22 1.90 9.01
CA LEU A 87 15.77 3.29 9.09
C LEU A 87 14.28 3.41 8.72
N ASP A 88 13.88 2.76 7.63
CA ASP A 88 12.51 2.80 7.11
C ASP A 88 11.54 1.99 8.00
N LEU A 89 11.94 0.80 8.44
CA LEU A 89 11.16 -0.05 9.34
C LEU A 89 10.86 0.62 10.68
N LEU A 90 11.80 1.42 11.18
CA LEU A 90 11.66 2.16 12.44
C LEU A 90 10.99 3.52 12.31
N GLU A 91 10.78 4.01 11.08
CA GLU A 91 10.28 5.35 10.82
C GLU A 91 11.12 6.45 11.52
N VAL A 92 12.44 6.24 11.62
CA VAL A 92 13.34 7.19 12.30
C VAL A 92 13.81 8.29 11.35
N GLY A 93 13.62 9.54 11.78
CA GLY A 93 14.16 10.70 11.07
C GLY A 93 15.69 10.81 11.13
N ARG A 94 16.27 11.62 10.23
CA ARG A 94 17.72 11.87 10.11
C ARG A 94 18.44 12.14 11.44
N ARG A 95 17.84 12.97 12.31
CA ARG A 95 18.44 13.34 13.61
C ARG A 95 18.58 12.12 14.52
N LYS A 96 17.50 11.35 14.70
CA LYS A 96 17.49 10.13 15.53
C LYS A 96 18.45 9.08 15.00
N TYR A 97 18.51 8.90 13.68
CA TYR A 97 19.51 8.01 13.05
C TYR A 97 20.95 8.45 13.31
N THR A 98 21.22 9.75 13.23
CA THR A 98 22.56 10.29 13.50
C THR A 98 22.97 10.07 14.96
N GLN A 99 22.04 10.29 15.90
CA GLN A 99 22.24 10.02 17.33
C GLN A 99 22.49 8.53 17.60
N LEU A 100 21.71 7.64 16.99
CA LEU A 100 21.94 6.19 17.07
C LEU A 100 23.35 5.83 16.65
N ARG A 101 23.77 6.31 15.47
CA ARG A 101 25.10 6.02 14.93
C ARG A 101 26.20 6.50 15.88
N GLN A 102 26.03 7.65 16.53
CA GLN A 102 26.97 8.15 17.53
C GLN A 102 26.98 7.29 18.79
N THR A 103 25.81 6.81 19.22
CA THR A 103 25.63 5.99 20.43
C THR A 103 26.25 4.60 20.28
N LEU A 104 26.19 4.02 19.07
CA LEU A 104 26.72 2.68 18.77
C LEU A 104 28.22 2.68 18.43
N LEU A 105 28.81 3.85 18.16
CA LEU A 105 30.21 3.98 17.77
C LEU A 105 31.21 3.50 18.87
N PRO A 106 31.00 3.79 20.17
CA PRO A 106 31.86 3.28 21.25
C PRO A 106 31.87 1.75 21.34
N ASP A 107 30.79 1.08 20.93
CA ASP A 107 30.69 -0.39 20.89
C ASP A 107 31.27 -0.98 19.57
N ASN A 108 31.99 -0.17 18.79
CA ASN A 108 32.61 -0.51 17.50
C ASN A 108 31.62 -0.99 16.42
N ILE A 109 30.36 -0.52 16.46
CA ILE A 109 29.34 -0.82 15.46
C ILE A 109 29.21 0.39 14.52
N HIS A 110 29.63 0.20 13.27
CA HIS A 110 29.76 1.27 12.29
C HIS A 110 28.59 1.28 11.31
N PHE A 111 27.56 2.07 11.62
CA PHE A 111 26.50 2.39 10.67
C PHE A 111 26.98 3.36 9.58
N PRO A 112 26.47 3.25 8.34
CA PRO A 112 26.78 4.20 7.27
C PRO A 112 26.23 5.60 7.59
N SER A 113 26.82 6.63 6.99
CA SER A 113 26.30 8.00 7.13
C SER A 113 24.91 8.12 6.50
N TYR A 114 24.11 9.06 7.00
CA TYR A 114 22.79 9.35 6.42
C TYR A 114 22.88 9.73 4.94
N SER A 115 23.95 10.41 4.52
CA SER A 115 24.17 10.74 3.10
C SER A 115 24.28 9.51 2.21
N LYS A 116 24.95 8.44 2.67
CA LYS A 116 25.03 7.17 1.93
C LYS A 116 23.64 6.52 1.81
N LEU A 117 22.84 6.57 2.88
CA LEU A 117 21.46 6.07 2.86
C LEU A 117 20.58 6.87 1.89
N ALA A 118 20.69 8.21 1.93
CA ALA A 118 19.93 9.10 1.04
C ALA A 118 20.27 8.84 -0.43
N ASN A 119 21.55 8.67 -0.76
CA ASN A 119 21.98 8.33 -2.11
C ASN A 119 21.40 6.99 -2.57
N LEU A 120 21.43 5.95 -1.72
CA LEU A 120 20.82 4.66 -2.05
C LEU A 120 19.31 4.79 -2.26
N ARG A 121 18.61 5.56 -1.42
CA ARG A 121 17.17 5.83 -1.55
C ARG A 121 16.85 6.55 -2.87
N ASP A 122 17.63 7.56 -3.24
CA ASP A 122 17.45 8.30 -4.49
C ASP A 122 17.63 7.41 -5.73
N VAL A 123 18.59 6.45 -5.68
CA VAL A 123 18.77 5.43 -6.73
C VAL A 123 17.58 4.48 -6.77
N MET A 124 17.15 3.95 -5.61
CA MET A 124 16.05 2.98 -5.52
C MET A 124 14.71 3.54 -6.02
N ILE A 125 14.42 4.81 -5.74
CA ILE A 125 13.17 5.47 -6.15
C ILE A 125 13.31 6.09 -7.56
N SER A 126 14.55 6.28 -8.03
CA SER A 126 14.87 7.02 -9.25
C SER A 126 14.23 8.40 -9.26
N ARG A 127 14.64 9.21 -8.28
CA ARG A 127 14.04 10.51 -8.00
C ARG A 127 13.98 11.44 -9.21
N SER A 128 14.91 11.32 -10.16
CA SER A 128 14.91 12.09 -11.41
C SER A 128 13.70 11.82 -12.31
N SER A 129 13.04 10.67 -12.16
CA SER A 129 11.82 10.32 -12.89
C SER A 129 10.53 10.79 -12.23
N ILE A 130 10.60 11.26 -10.98
CA ILE A 130 9.43 11.81 -10.29
C ILE A 130 9.20 13.23 -10.77
N THR A 131 8.01 13.48 -11.31
CA THR A 131 7.62 14.79 -11.83
C THR A 131 6.52 15.39 -10.99
N SER A 132 6.40 16.72 -11.03
CA SER A 132 5.20 17.40 -10.56
C SER A 132 4.04 17.03 -11.48
N TYR A 133 2.87 16.73 -10.90
CA TYR A 133 1.66 16.48 -11.66
C TYR A 133 1.28 17.72 -12.49
N PRO A 134 1.31 17.64 -13.84
CA PRO A 134 1.06 18.79 -14.70
C PRO A 134 -0.45 18.93 -14.91
N ASN A 135 -1.19 19.40 -13.91
CA ASN A 135 -2.63 19.62 -14.08
C ASN A 135 -2.98 21.10 -14.28
N PRO A 136 -3.76 21.45 -15.32
CA PRO A 136 -4.23 22.82 -15.57
C PRO A 136 -5.07 23.42 -14.42
N ALA A 137 -5.67 22.59 -13.56
CA ALA A 137 -6.45 22.98 -12.38
C ALA A 137 -5.60 23.37 -11.15
N LYS A 138 -4.28 23.54 -11.30
CA LYS A 138 -3.34 23.91 -10.21
C LYS A 138 -3.25 22.87 -9.08
N LEU A 139 -3.56 21.61 -9.36
CA LEU A 139 -3.41 20.54 -8.38
C LEU A 139 -1.93 20.29 -8.10
N ILE A 140 -1.56 20.28 -6.82
CA ILE A 140 -0.19 19.99 -6.39
C ILE A 140 -0.10 18.50 -6.07
N GLY A 141 0.62 17.79 -6.93
CA GLY A 141 0.86 16.36 -6.77
C GLY A 141 2.23 15.93 -7.26
N ILE A 142 2.62 14.74 -6.83
CA ILE A 142 3.82 14.03 -7.31
C ILE A 142 3.38 12.81 -8.10
N TYR A 143 4.07 12.58 -9.20
CA TYR A 143 3.85 11.44 -10.08
C TYR A 143 5.16 10.71 -10.35
N ALA A 144 5.14 9.39 -10.19
CA ALA A 144 6.18 8.49 -10.64
C ALA A 144 5.63 7.69 -11.83
N PRO A 145 6.22 7.75 -13.03
CA PRO A 145 5.71 7.07 -14.22
C PRO A 145 5.40 5.60 -13.95
N TYR A 146 4.13 5.23 -14.15
CA TYR A 146 3.57 3.95 -13.79
C TYR A 146 4.31 2.80 -14.49
N CYS A 147 4.53 2.91 -15.80
CA CYS A 147 5.25 1.90 -16.59
C CYS A 147 6.68 1.68 -16.07
N LEU A 148 7.39 2.77 -15.74
CA LEU A 148 8.76 2.74 -15.23
C LEU A 148 8.83 2.10 -13.82
N GLN A 149 7.85 2.38 -12.96
CA GLN A 149 7.80 1.80 -11.61
C GLN A 149 7.46 0.30 -11.66
N VAL A 150 6.59 -0.12 -12.58
CA VAL A 150 6.31 -1.54 -12.85
C VAL A 150 7.60 -2.24 -13.32
N GLN A 151 8.31 -1.67 -14.29
CA GLN A 151 9.57 -2.21 -14.80
C GLN A 151 10.63 -2.36 -13.70
N LYS A 152 10.87 -1.32 -12.90
CA LYS A 152 11.87 -1.38 -11.81
C LYS A 152 11.50 -2.38 -10.73
N THR A 153 10.20 -2.50 -10.44
CA THR A 153 9.71 -3.49 -9.49
C THR A 153 9.95 -4.90 -10.02
N LEU A 154 9.68 -5.14 -11.30
CA LEU A 154 9.97 -6.40 -11.97
C LEU A 154 11.47 -6.74 -11.94
N GLU A 155 12.33 -5.82 -12.38
CA GLU A 155 13.80 -5.99 -12.40
C GLU A 155 14.34 -6.32 -11.01
N ARG A 156 13.82 -5.65 -9.97
CA ARG A 156 14.21 -5.91 -8.59
C ARG A 156 13.72 -7.27 -8.10
N ILE A 157 12.52 -7.72 -8.48
CA ILE A 157 12.04 -9.05 -8.12
C ILE A 157 12.90 -10.12 -8.81
N LEU A 158 13.18 -9.96 -10.10
CA LEU A 158 13.97 -10.90 -10.88
C LEU A 158 15.43 -10.98 -10.41
N SER A 159 15.97 -9.95 -9.77
CA SER A 159 17.30 -10.01 -9.15
C SER A 159 17.34 -10.78 -7.82
N MET A 160 16.19 -11.10 -7.24
CA MET A 160 16.05 -11.85 -5.98
C MET A 160 15.69 -13.32 -6.17
N VAL A 161 15.46 -13.77 -7.41
CA VAL A 161 15.06 -15.14 -7.74
C VAL A 161 16.02 -15.74 -8.74
N ASP A 162 16.00 -17.08 -8.85
CA ASP A 162 16.75 -17.76 -9.90
C ASP A 162 16.28 -17.30 -11.27
N ARG A 163 17.25 -17.00 -12.15
CA ARG A 163 16.95 -16.47 -13.48
C ARG A 163 16.22 -17.53 -14.31
N PRO A 164 15.03 -17.22 -14.87
CA PRO A 164 14.37 -18.12 -15.78
C PRO A 164 15.21 -18.36 -17.03
N THR A 165 15.18 -19.58 -17.56
CA THR A 165 15.87 -19.96 -18.81
C THR A 165 15.14 -19.40 -20.02
N SER A 166 15.81 -19.25 -21.17
CA SER A 166 15.20 -18.70 -22.38
C SER A 166 13.93 -19.47 -22.84
N GLU A 167 13.86 -20.78 -22.59
CA GLU A 167 12.70 -21.62 -22.90
C GLU A 167 11.46 -21.34 -22.03
N GLU A 168 11.61 -20.58 -20.95
CA GLU A 168 10.52 -20.29 -20.00
C GLU A 168 9.77 -18.99 -20.32
N PHE A 169 10.25 -18.25 -21.31
CA PHE A 169 9.66 -17.02 -21.81
C PHE A 169 8.53 -17.27 -22.84
N PRO A 170 7.58 -16.34 -22.99
CA PRO A 170 7.43 -15.10 -22.22
C PRO A 170 6.97 -15.35 -20.78
N LEU A 171 7.34 -14.46 -19.86
CA LEU A 171 6.82 -14.49 -18.49
C LEU A 171 5.54 -13.66 -18.39
N THR A 172 4.72 -13.94 -17.40
CA THR A 172 3.55 -13.11 -17.02
C THR A 172 3.78 -12.52 -15.64
N PHE A 173 3.91 -11.19 -15.56
CA PHE A 173 3.99 -10.44 -14.32
C PHE A 173 2.61 -9.90 -13.94
N LYS A 174 2.00 -10.53 -12.93
CA LYS A 174 0.69 -10.13 -12.40
C LYS A 174 0.86 -9.05 -11.36
N ILE A 175 0.13 -7.95 -11.54
CA ILE A 175 0.05 -6.85 -10.59
C ILE A 175 -1.41 -6.53 -10.29
N ALA A 176 -1.69 -5.96 -9.13
CA ALA A 176 -2.96 -5.31 -8.87
C ALA A 176 -2.73 -3.84 -8.58
N ASP A 177 -3.65 -2.99 -9.01
CA ASP A 177 -3.60 -1.57 -8.75
C ASP A 177 -4.95 -1.01 -8.31
N GLY A 178 -4.91 0.23 -7.83
CA GLY A 178 -6.08 0.98 -7.45
C GLY A 178 -5.76 2.36 -6.93
N LEU A 179 -6.83 3.05 -6.56
CA LEU A 179 -6.85 4.44 -6.15
C LEU A 179 -7.75 4.58 -4.94
N ASP A 180 -7.32 5.39 -3.97
CA ASP A 180 -8.10 5.72 -2.78
C ASP A 180 -7.99 7.21 -2.43
N GLY A 181 -9.07 7.74 -1.85
CA GLY A 181 -9.17 9.09 -1.32
C GLY A 181 -8.95 9.09 0.20
N SER A 182 -8.05 9.94 0.69
CA SER A 182 -7.80 10.09 2.12
C SER A 182 -8.11 11.49 2.61
N GLY A 183 -9.12 11.62 3.48
CA GLY A 183 -9.55 12.90 4.05
C GLY A 183 -8.88 13.31 5.36
N CYS A 184 -9.34 14.43 5.91
CA CYS A 184 -9.04 14.93 7.26
C CYS A 184 -7.55 15.21 7.55
N ARG A 185 -6.78 15.64 6.54
CA ARG A 185 -5.38 16.04 6.75
C ARG A 185 -5.25 17.48 7.23
N THR A 186 -4.17 17.73 7.97
CA THR A 186 -3.81 19.07 8.45
C THR A 186 -3.37 19.93 7.27
N ILE A 187 -3.93 21.14 7.16
CA ILE A 187 -3.45 22.17 6.24
C ILE A 187 -2.35 22.94 6.95
N TYR A 188 -1.17 22.98 6.35
CA TYR A 188 -0.05 23.75 6.86
C TYR A 188 -0.12 25.18 6.32
N ASN A 189 0.20 26.16 7.17
CA ASN A 189 0.28 27.58 6.80
C ASN A 189 1.54 27.83 5.95
N GLN A 190 1.52 27.42 4.68
CA GLN A 190 2.57 27.69 3.72
C GLN A 190 2.22 28.94 2.91
N GLN A 191 3.14 29.89 2.81
CA GLN A 191 2.91 31.21 2.18
C GLN A 191 2.67 31.14 0.66
N THR A 192 2.82 29.98 0.01
CA THR A 192 2.99 29.88 -1.45
C THR A 192 2.12 28.83 -2.15
N THR A 193 1.25 28.08 -1.46
CA THR A 193 0.50 26.99 -2.09
C THR A 193 -1.01 27.22 -2.09
N ASN A 194 -1.63 27.18 -3.28
CA ASN A 194 -3.09 27.21 -3.50
C ASN A 194 -3.80 25.90 -3.11
N THR A 195 -3.29 25.17 -2.12
CA THR A 195 -3.86 23.88 -1.72
C THR A 195 -4.98 24.10 -0.72
N PHE A 196 -6.23 24.16 -1.21
CA PHE A 196 -7.41 24.44 -0.39
C PHE A 196 -8.13 23.18 0.12
N THR A 197 -7.51 22.01 0.03
CA THR A 197 -8.14 20.73 0.39
C THR A 197 -7.45 20.04 1.56
N LYS A 198 -8.25 19.34 2.38
CA LYS A 198 -7.80 18.43 3.44
C LYS A 198 -7.70 16.99 2.95
N ASN A 199 -7.90 16.77 1.65
CA ASN A 199 -8.00 15.46 1.03
C ASN A 199 -6.78 15.19 0.15
N PHE A 200 -6.41 13.92 0.06
CA PHE A 200 -5.41 13.43 -0.87
C PHE A 200 -6.00 12.30 -1.71
N ILE A 201 -5.54 12.21 -2.95
CA ILE A 201 -5.74 11.06 -3.81
C ILE A 201 -4.41 10.31 -3.88
N LEU A 202 -4.45 9.00 -3.64
CA LEU A 202 -3.31 8.10 -3.73
C LEU A 202 -3.61 7.01 -4.77
N PHE A 203 -2.75 6.86 -5.77
CA PHE A 203 -2.76 5.69 -6.65
C PHE A 203 -1.53 4.83 -6.36
N CYS A 204 -1.74 3.53 -6.28
CA CYS A 204 -0.66 2.56 -6.06
C CYS A 204 -0.92 1.25 -6.79
N PHE A 205 0.15 0.48 -6.97
CA PHE A 205 0.06 -0.91 -7.39
C PHE A 205 0.84 -1.81 -6.47
N LYS A 206 0.61 -3.12 -6.57
CA LYS A 206 1.35 -4.15 -5.87
C LYS A 206 1.69 -5.31 -6.82
N PRO A 207 2.90 -5.87 -6.72
CA PRO A 207 3.24 -7.11 -7.40
C PRO A 207 2.54 -8.30 -6.72
N ILE A 208 1.95 -9.19 -7.52
CA ILE A 208 1.28 -10.41 -7.05
C ILE A 208 2.16 -11.63 -7.31
N SER A 209 2.51 -11.87 -8.57
CA SER A 209 3.27 -13.07 -8.96
C SER A 209 3.92 -12.91 -10.34
N ILE A 210 4.90 -13.77 -10.61
CA ILE A 210 5.54 -13.95 -11.91
C ILE A 210 5.40 -15.42 -12.30
N HIS A 211 4.86 -15.69 -13.48
CA HIS A 211 4.65 -17.03 -14.02
C HIS A 211 5.42 -17.23 -15.33
N THR A 212 5.89 -18.44 -15.59
CA THR A 212 6.41 -18.85 -16.91
C THR A 212 5.26 -19.14 -17.88
N VAL A 213 5.57 -19.34 -19.16
CA VAL A 213 4.60 -19.81 -20.17
C VAL A 213 3.97 -21.17 -19.82
N THR A 214 4.70 -22.02 -19.09
CA THR A 214 4.23 -23.30 -18.55
C THR A 214 3.45 -23.17 -17.24
N ASN A 215 3.12 -21.94 -16.82
CA ASN A 215 2.44 -21.60 -15.58
C ASN A 215 3.20 -21.96 -14.29
N ARG A 216 4.51 -22.20 -14.37
CA ARG A 216 5.37 -22.34 -13.17
C ARG A 216 5.51 -20.99 -12.49
N ILE A 217 5.37 -20.95 -11.16
CA ILE A 217 5.58 -19.76 -10.36
C ILE A 217 7.09 -19.50 -10.23
N VAL A 218 7.57 -18.40 -10.81
CA VAL A 218 8.94 -17.91 -10.64
C VAL A 218 9.04 -17.13 -9.32
N TRP A 219 8.02 -16.33 -9.02
CA TRP A 219 7.94 -15.54 -7.80
C TRP A 219 6.49 -15.33 -7.39
N GLN A 220 6.24 -15.29 -6.09
CA GLN A 220 4.92 -14.95 -5.55
C GLN A 220 5.08 -14.09 -4.29
N ASN A 221 4.28 -13.03 -4.22
CA ASN A 221 4.20 -12.21 -3.02
C ASN A 221 3.53 -13.01 -1.90
N LYS A 222 4.25 -13.22 -0.78
CA LYS A 222 3.73 -13.94 0.39
C LYS A 222 2.66 -13.16 1.15
N SER A 223 2.67 -11.82 1.02
CA SER A 223 1.80 -10.91 1.78
C SER A 223 1.25 -9.81 0.87
N PRO A 224 0.44 -10.14 -0.15
CA PRO A 224 -0.04 -9.18 -1.14
C PRO A 224 -1.00 -8.14 -0.55
N SER A 225 -1.54 -8.34 0.65
CA SER A 225 -2.38 -7.35 1.34
C SER A 225 -1.60 -6.46 2.30
N SER A 226 -0.29 -6.66 2.42
CA SER A 226 0.57 -5.85 3.30
C SER A 226 0.77 -4.44 2.72
N PRO A 227 0.78 -3.39 3.55
CA PRO A 227 1.15 -2.05 3.10
C PRO A 227 2.58 -2.00 2.53
N PHE A 228 3.49 -2.88 2.98
CA PHE A 228 4.87 -2.95 2.46
C PHE A 228 4.96 -3.49 1.02
N ALA A 229 3.91 -4.16 0.53
CA ALA A 229 3.82 -4.61 -0.86
C ALA A 229 3.40 -3.48 -1.81
N GLN A 230 2.83 -2.39 -1.29
CA GLN A 230 2.31 -1.31 -2.11
C GLN A 230 3.45 -0.46 -2.70
N ARG A 231 3.24 0.02 -3.92
CA ARG A 231 4.15 0.90 -4.66
C ARG A 231 3.37 2.16 -5.03
N PRO A 232 3.63 3.29 -4.35
CA PRO A 232 2.94 4.54 -4.65
C PRO A 232 3.39 5.07 -6.00
N ILE A 233 2.43 5.52 -6.80
CA ILE A 233 2.64 6.06 -8.15
C ILE A 233 2.26 7.53 -8.17
N PHE A 234 1.20 7.88 -7.46
CA PHE A 234 0.65 9.22 -7.48
C PHE A 234 0.17 9.61 -6.10
N LEU A 235 0.52 10.82 -5.68
CA LEU A 235 -0.03 11.45 -4.48
C LEU A 235 -0.33 12.90 -4.80
N CYS A 236 -1.59 13.29 -4.68
CA CYS A 236 -2.04 14.64 -4.99
C CYS A 236 -2.99 15.17 -3.94
N ALA A 237 -2.82 16.43 -3.56
CA ALA A 237 -3.80 17.12 -2.71
C ALA A 237 -5.01 17.51 -3.56
N ALA A 238 -6.01 16.62 -3.59
CA ALA A 238 -7.23 16.78 -4.35
C ALA A 238 -8.40 16.09 -3.63
N THR A 239 -9.61 16.57 -3.88
CA THR A 239 -10.82 15.86 -3.47
C THR A 239 -11.10 14.74 -4.47
N GLU A 240 -11.50 13.60 -3.94
CA GLU A 240 -11.95 12.45 -4.70
C GLU A 240 -13.29 12.77 -5.39
N CYS A 241 -13.22 13.23 -6.64
CA CYS A 241 -14.35 13.48 -7.51
C CYS A 241 -14.07 12.95 -8.92
N GLU A 242 -15.14 12.70 -9.67
CA GLU A 242 -15.08 12.07 -11.00
C GLU A 242 -14.15 12.80 -11.97
N GLU A 243 -14.24 14.13 -12.05
CA GLU A 243 -13.38 14.94 -12.92
C GLU A 243 -11.89 14.72 -12.62
N ASN A 244 -11.49 14.82 -11.35
CA ASN A 244 -10.10 14.65 -10.94
C ASN A 244 -9.59 13.23 -11.23
N ILE A 245 -10.44 12.22 -10.97
CA ILE A 245 -10.08 10.81 -11.15
C ILE A 245 -9.95 10.46 -12.64
N ARG A 246 -10.96 10.83 -13.46
CA ARG A 246 -10.92 10.59 -14.91
C ARG A 246 -9.75 11.30 -15.56
N SER A 247 -9.56 12.59 -15.24
CA SER A 247 -8.43 13.37 -15.74
C SER A 247 -7.10 12.68 -15.42
N PHE A 248 -6.88 12.26 -14.17
CA PHE A 248 -5.67 11.54 -13.79
C PHE A 248 -5.50 10.20 -14.53
N MET A 249 -6.56 9.40 -14.60
CA MET A 249 -6.52 8.09 -15.25
C MET A 249 -6.23 8.21 -16.75
N GLU A 250 -6.89 9.13 -17.45
CA GLU A 250 -6.76 9.31 -18.90
C GLU A 250 -5.45 9.99 -19.31
N THR A 251 -4.97 10.95 -18.53
CA THR A 251 -3.78 11.74 -18.90
C THR A 251 -2.46 11.10 -18.45
N MET A 252 -2.48 10.28 -17.39
CA MET A 252 -1.25 9.73 -16.80
C MET A 252 -1.22 8.21 -16.84
N ILE A 253 -2.26 7.55 -16.32
CA ILE A 253 -2.22 6.10 -16.08
C ILE A 253 -2.46 5.29 -17.35
N ASN A 254 -3.49 5.61 -18.13
CA ASN A 254 -3.83 4.88 -19.36
C ASN A 254 -2.73 4.94 -20.43
N PRO A 255 -2.07 6.09 -20.68
CA PRO A 255 -0.91 6.13 -21.58
C PRO A 255 0.21 5.20 -21.12
N ASP A 256 0.52 5.18 -19.83
CA ASP A 256 1.56 4.30 -19.28
C ASP A 256 1.17 2.81 -19.35
N ILE A 257 -0.11 2.46 -19.18
CA ILE A 257 -0.58 1.09 -19.43
C ILE A 257 -0.39 0.71 -20.89
N ALA A 258 -0.72 1.62 -21.82
CA ALA A 258 -0.57 1.35 -23.25
C ALA A 258 0.89 1.01 -23.59
N MET A 259 1.85 1.65 -22.93
CA MET A 259 3.28 1.31 -23.07
C MET A 259 3.62 -0.10 -22.58
N LEU A 260 2.87 -0.65 -21.61
CA LEU A 260 3.06 -2.00 -21.08
C LEU A 260 2.39 -3.10 -21.93
N GLN A 261 1.53 -2.75 -22.89
CA GLN A 261 0.79 -3.72 -23.71
C GLN A 261 1.71 -4.61 -24.56
N ASN A 262 2.88 -4.10 -24.97
CA ASN A 262 3.86 -4.87 -25.73
C ASN A 262 4.79 -5.72 -24.84
N GLY A 263 4.55 -5.71 -23.53
CA GLY A 263 5.42 -6.33 -22.54
C GLY A 263 6.70 -5.52 -22.28
N ILE A 264 7.43 -5.94 -21.26
CA ILE A 264 8.70 -5.35 -20.84
C ILE A 264 9.83 -6.21 -21.43
N PRO A 265 10.68 -5.64 -22.30
CA PRO A 265 11.81 -6.39 -22.86
C PRO A 265 12.87 -6.64 -21.80
N LEU A 266 13.35 -7.89 -21.72
CA LEU A 266 14.50 -8.32 -20.96
C LEU A 266 15.53 -8.96 -21.91
N GLU A 267 16.76 -9.15 -21.43
CA GLU A 267 17.86 -9.75 -22.19
C GLU A 267 17.48 -11.12 -22.81
N ASN A 268 16.69 -11.92 -22.09
CA ASN A 268 16.34 -13.29 -22.47
C ASN A 268 14.94 -13.46 -23.08
N GLY A 269 14.15 -12.38 -23.21
CA GLY A 269 12.77 -12.46 -23.72
C GLY A 269 11.89 -11.31 -23.25
N VAL A 270 10.58 -11.47 -23.35
CA VAL A 270 9.58 -10.45 -22.97
C VAL A 270 8.79 -10.88 -21.74
N VAL A 271 8.48 -9.92 -20.87
CA VAL A 271 7.56 -10.12 -19.74
C VAL A 271 6.25 -9.38 -20.01
N ASN A 272 5.18 -10.13 -20.20
CA ASN A 272 3.83 -9.59 -20.33
C ASN A 272 3.34 -9.12 -18.96
N VAL A 273 2.71 -7.95 -18.90
CA VAL A 273 2.15 -7.41 -17.65
C VAL A 273 0.64 -7.63 -17.63
N ASP A 274 0.16 -8.33 -16.60
CA ASP A 274 -1.26 -8.58 -16.37
C ASP A 274 -1.73 -7.71 -15.19
N ILE A 275 -2.58 -6.72 -15.48
CA ILE A 275 -2.99 -5.67 -14.55
C ILE A 275 -4.41 -5.94 -14.03
N ILE A 276 -4.51 -6.23 -12.73
CA ILE A 276 -5.78 -6.53 -12.06
C ILE A 276 -6.26 -5.29 -11.30
N ARG A 277 -7.30 -4.66 -11.84
CA ARG A 277 -7.96 -3.45 -11.33
C ARG A 277 -8.87 -3.74 -10.12
N SER A 278 -8.28 -4.20 -9.02
CA SER A 278 -9.01 -4.79 -7.86
C SER A 278 -8.86 -4.02 -6.56
N MET A 279 -8.04 -2.97 -6.51
CA MET A 279 -7.84 -2.18 -5.29
C MET A 279 -8.66 -0.88 -5.31
N PHE A 280 -9.75 -0.86 -6.07
CA PHE A 280 -10.75 0.20 -6.00
C PHE A 280 -11.82 -0.20 -5.01
N ASP A 281 -12.19 0.72 -4.13
CA ASP A 281 -13.41 0.55 -3.34
C ASP A 281 -14.65 0.71 -4.25
N GLU A 282 -15.82 0.43 -3.69
CA GLU A 282 -17.07 0.48 -4.46
C GLU A 282 -17.33 1.89 -5.03
N LYS A 283 -17.02 2.94 -4.27
CA LYS A 283 -17.22 4.33 -4.71
C LYS A 283 -16.33 4.65 -5.91
N MET A 284 -15.06 4.31 -5.84
CA MET A 284 -14.09 4.54 -6.90
C MET A 284 -14.40 3.70 -8.14
N ALA A 285 -14.76 2.43 -7.95
CA ALA A 285 -15.19 1.57 -9.05
C ALA A 285 -16.48 2.09 -9.71
N ALA A 286 -17.42 2.67 -8.94
CA ALA A 286 -18.62 3.31 -9.50
C ALA A 286 -18.27 4.56 -10.32
N ILE A 287 -17.35 5.40 -9.84
CA ILE A 287 -16.85 6.58 -10.58
C ILE A 287 -16.19 6.14 -11.90
N LEU A 288 -15.30 5.16 -11.86
CA LEU A 288 -14.54 4.71 -13.04
C LEU A 288 -15.42 3.97 -14.06
N SER A 289 -16.40 3.20 -13.60
CA SER A 289 -17.35 2.51 -14.48
C SER A 289 -18.47 3.41 -15.01
N GLY A 290 -18.62 4.63 -14.49
CA GLY A 290 -19.76 5.50 -14.79
C GLY A 290 -21.09 4.99 -14.20
N ALA A 291 -21.06 4.01 -13.30
CA ALA A 291 -22.25 3.37 -12.74
C ALA A 291 -22.92 4.18 -11.61
N GLY A 292 -22.79 5.51 -11.61
CA GLY A 292 -23.30 6.42 -10.58
C GLY A 292 -24.82 6.35 -10.41
N GLY A 293 -25.29 5.38 -9.62
CA GLY A 293 -26.71 5.12 -9.37
C GLY A 293 -27.11 3.64 -9.43
N ALA A 294 -26.27 2.77 -9.96
CA ALA A 294 -26.51 1.34 -9.99
C ALA A 294 -26.20 0.67 -8.65
N SER A 295 -27.02 -0.30 -8.25
CA SER A 295 -26.79 -1.06 -7.01
C SER A 295 -25.82 -2.22 -7.17
N CYS A 296 -25.51 -2.61 -8.41
CA CYS A 296 -24.48 -3.58 -8.73
C CYS A 296 -23.57 -3.01 -9.82
N GLN A 297 -22.27 -3.31 -9.74
CA GLN A 297 -21.28 -2.92 -10.74
C GLN A 297 -21.18 -3.90 -11.91
N MET A 298 -21.61 -5.15 -11.69
CA MET A 298 -21.47 -6.26 -12.65
C MET A 298 -22.75 -6.57 -13.43
N CYS A 299 -23.90 -6.05 -12.99
CA CYS A 299 -25.19 -6.26 -13.65
C CYS A 299 -26.05 -5.01 -13.65
N THR A 300 -27.14 -5.04 -14.41
CA THR A 300 -28.10 -3.93 -14.52
C THR A 300 -29.17 -3.91 -13.42
N ALA A 301 -29.06 -4.79 -12.41
CA ALA A 301 -30.05 -4.86 -11.33
C ALA A 301 -30.13 -3.56 -10.54
N THR A 302 -31.36 -3.10 -10.33
CA THR A 302 -31.67 -1.93 -9.51
C THR A 302 -31.74 -2.30 -8.03
N HIS A 303 -31.76 -1.30 -7.15
CA HIS A 303 -31.95 -1.55 -5.71
C HIS A 303 -33.29 -2.26 -5.42
N LYS A 304 -34.32 -2.02 -6.25
CA LYS A 304 -35.63 -2.67 -6.08
C LYS A 304 -35.54 -4.16 -6.38
N ASP A 305 -34.80 -4.53 -7.43
CA ASP A 305 -34.61 -5.93 -7.81
C ASP A 305 -33.87 -6.71 -6.72
N LEU A 306 -32.95 -6.06 -6.01
CA LEU A 306 -32.26 -6.65 -4.85
C LEU A 306 -33.17 -6.93 -3.64
N LYS A 307 -34.36 -6.32 -3.61
CA LYS A 307 -35.37 -6.57 -2.56
C LYS A 307 -36.38 -7.65 -2.98
N ASP A 308 -36.38 -8.06 -4.24
CA ASP A 308 -37.22 -9.14 -4.73
C ASP A 308 -36.55 -10.49 -4.44
N ARG A 309 -37.15 -11.25 -3.51
CA ARG A 309 -36.63 -12.54 -3.08
C ARG A 309 -36.51 -13.54 -4.24
N ASN A 310 -37.45 -13.53 -5.18
CA ASN A 310 -37.45 -14.50 -6.28
C ASN A 310 -36.31 -14.21 -7.26
N LEU A 311 -36.12 -12.93 -7.61
CA LEU A 311 -34.99 -12.51 -8.45
C LEU A 311 -33.63 -12.79 -7.81
N VAL A 312 -33.50 -12.59 -6.50
CA VAL A 312 -32.28 -12.93 -5.75
C VAL A 312 -32.00 -14.43 -5.79
N LEU A 313 -33.03 -15.28 -5.70
CA LEU A 313 -32.88 -16.74 -5.78
C LEU A 313 -32.56 -17.24 -7.19
N GLU A 314 -33.11 -16.58 -8.21
CA GLU A 314 -32.80 -16.86 -9.62
C GLU A 314 -31.38 -16.39 -10.00
N GLY A 315 -30.85 -15.41 -9.27
CA GLY A 315 -29.55 -14.82 -9.52
C GLY A 315 -29.60 -13.73 -10.59
N PHE A 316 -28.59 -12.86 -10.60
CA PHE A 316 -28.49 -11.80 -11.59
C PHE A 316 -27.44 -12.15 -12.64
N PRO A 317 -27.75 -12.06 -13.94
CA PRO A 317 -26.75 -12.29 -14.98
C PRO A 317 -25.68 -11.20 -14.93
N ILE A 318 -24.41 -11.58 -15.14
CA ILE A 318 -23.33 -10.62 -15.40
C ILE A 318 -23.51 -10.13 -16.84
N ASN A 319 -24.38 -9.15 -16.99
CA ASN A 319 -24.84 -8.66 -18.29
C ASN A 319 -24.36 -7.25 -18.59
N ARG A 320 -23.53 -6.64 -17.75
CA ARG A 320 -22.90 -5.36 -18.09
C ARG A 320 -21.65 -5.61 -18.91
N ASN A 321 -21.73 -5.29 -20.20
CA ASN A 321 -20.54 -5.04 -21.00
C ASN A 321 -20.28 -3.51 -21.08
N ILE A 322 -19.05 -3.12 -21.46
CA ILE A 322 -18.65 -1.70 -21.51
C ILE A 322 -19.47 -0.91 -22.56
N THR A 323 -19.96 -1.59 -23.59
CA THR A 323 -20.78 -1.04 -24.67
C THR A 323 -22.18 -0.70 -24.16
N ASP A 324 -22.80 -1.53 -23.32
CA ASP A 324 -24.12 -1.27 -22.74
C ASP A 324 -24.10 -0.03 -21.83
N ALA A 325 -22.99 0.19 -21.11
CA ALA A 325 -22.81 1.39 -20.31
C ALA A 325 -22.71 2.66 -21.17
N ILE A 326 -22.00 2.59 -22.31
CA ILE A 326 -21.89 3.68 -23.28
C ILE A 326 -23.25 3.98 -23.93
N GLU A 327 -24.00 2.95 -24.33
CA GLU A 327 -25.34 3.09 -24.89
C GLU A 327 -26.32 3.72 -23.88
N LEU A 328 -26.27 3.31 -22.60
CA LEU A 328 -27.11 3.88 -21.55
C LEU A 328 -26.92 5.39 -21.39
N PHE A 329 -25.68 5.87 -21.54
CA PHE A 329 -25.35 7.30 -21.48
C PHE A 329 -25.77 8.05 -22.74
N SER A 330 -25.74 7.41 -23.91
CA SER A 330 -26.12 8.04 -25.19
C SER A 330 -27.61 8.34 -25.31
N HIS A 331 -28.44 7.76 -24.44
CA HIS A 331 -29.90 7.96 -24.41
C HIS A 331 -30.37 8.91 -23.29
N ILE A 332 -29.44 9.56 -22.57
CA ILE A 332 -29.79 10.61 -21.61
C ILE A 332 -29.91 11.92 -22.40
N ASP A 333 -31.07 12.12 -23.04
CA ASP A 333 -31.40 13.31 -23.85
C ASP A 333 -31.60 14.59 -23.01
N ASP A 334 -31.52 14.51 -21.69
CA ASP A 334 -31.72 15.66 -20.81
C ASP A 334 -30.80 15.59 -19.57
N ILE A 335 -29.55 15.95 -19.81
CA ILE A 335 -28.53 16.08 -18.75
C ILE A 335 -28.93 17.14 -17.71
N GLU A 336 -29.70 18.16 -18.08
CA GLU A 336 -30.09 19.25 -17.17
C GLU A 336 -31.13 18.80 -16.12
N SER A 337 -32.09 17.95 -16.48
CA SER A 337 -33.07 17.44 -15.50
C SER A 337 -32.50 16.42 -14.52
N PHE A 338 -31.45 15.68 -14.90
CA PHE A 338 -30.78 14.74 -14.00
C PHE A 338 -29.98 15.45 -12.90
N PHE A 339 -29.30 16.57 -13.22
CA PHE A 339 -28.54 17.34 -12.24
C PHE A 339 -29.42 18.16 -11.28
N ALA A 340 -30.64 18.51 -11.69
CA ALA A 340 -31.60 19.25 -10.86
C ALA A 340 -32.10 18.47 -9.61
N LEU A 341 -31.96 17.14 -9.59
CA LEU A 341 -32.43 16.28 -8.49
C LEU A 341 -31.39 16.03 -7.38
N SER A 342 -30.15 16.52 -7.50
CA SER A 342 -29.05 16.08 -6.63
C SER A 342 -28.57 17.08 -5.56
N THR A 343 -29.08 18.32 -5.51
CA THR A 343 -28.46 19.38 -4.71
C THR A 343 -29.13 19.74 -3.38
N ASN A 344 -30.34 19.27 -3.05
CA ASN A 344 -31.07 19.80 -1.87
C ASN A 344 -31.54 18.82 -0.76
N GLU A 345 -31.36 17.50 -0.85
CA GLU A 345 -32.04 16.59 0.11
C GLU A 345 -31.16 15.67 0.96
N ARG A 346 -29.83 15.82 0.99
CA ARG A 346 -28.96 14.90 1.76
C ARG A 346 -28.47 15.41 3.12
N PHE A 347 -28.97 16.54 3.62
CA PHE A 347 -28.43 17.15 4.85
C PHE A 347 -29.09 16.76 6.18
N ASN A 348 -30.15 15.93 6.23
CA ASN A 348 -30.91 15.74 7.49
C ASN A 348 -31.33 14.30 7.84
N LEU A 349 -30.48 13.28 7.65
CA LEU A 349 -30.80 11.92 8.14
C LEU A 349 -29.61 11.25 8.83
N THR A 350 -29.24 11.80 9.99
CA THR A 350 -28.64 11.02 11.07
C THR A 350 -29.57 11.05 12.27
N HIS A 351 -29.80 9.88 12.87
CA HIS A 351 -30.27 9.58 14.24
C HIS A 351 -31.42 8.57 14.25
N GLN A 352 -31.11 7.28 14.39
CA GLN A 352 -31.63 6.40 15.47
C GLN A 352 -30.76 5.13 15.56
N PRO A 353 -30.53 4.56 16.76
CA PRO A 353 -29.83 3.28 16.92
C PRO A 353 -30.83 2.13 16.75
N ILE A 354 -30.51 1.14 15.92
CA ILE A 354 -31.28 -0.11 15.85
C ILE A 354 -30.64 -1.14 16.79
N SER A 355 -31.52 -1.78 17.56
CA SER A 355 -31.25 -2.78 18.58
C SER A 355 -31.27 -4.19 17.99
N GLU A 356 -30.43 -5.04 18.58
CA GLU A 356 -30.36 -6.51 18.58
C GLU A 356 -31.10 -7.29 17.47
N ILE A 357 -30.37 -8.12 16.69
CA ILE A 357 -30.54 -9.60 16.64
C ILE A 357 -29.56 -10.29 15.64
N ASN A 358 -28.93 -11.33 16.18
CA ASN A 358 -28.29 -12.57 15.68
C ASN A 358 -27.74 -12.74 14.26
N ILE A 359 -26.48 -13.18 14.23
CA ILE A 359 -25.69 -13.62 13.09
C ILE A 359 -25.49 -15.15 13.15
N HIS A 360 -25.70 -15.86 12.05
CA HIS A 360 -25.09 -17.18 11.81
C HIS A 360 -24.83 -17.42 10.30
N PRO A 361 -23.89 -18.33 9.93
CA PRO A 361 -22.93 -18.06 8.85
C PRO A 361 -23.00 -19.05 7.68
N ALA A 362 -22.41 -18.60 6.55
CA ALA A 362 -21.57 -19.35 5.60
C ALA A 362 -22.08 -19.55 4.14
N SER A 363 -21.13 -19.23 3.24
CA SER A 363 -20.91 -19.69 1.85
C SER A 363 -21.46 -18.87 0.67
N PRO A 364 -20.81 -19.00 -0.50
CA PRO A 364 -19.82 -18.08 -1.06
C PRO A 364 -20.49 -16.81 -1.61
N LEU A 365 -20.16 -15.67 -1.02
CA LEU A 365 -20.83 -14.41 -1.28
C LEU A 365 -20.19 -13.69 -2.49
N HIS A 366 -21.00 -13.38 -3.51
CA HIS A 366 -20.97 -12.04 -4.13
C HIS A 366 -20.70 -11.04 -3.01
N SER A 367 -19.76 -10.11 -3.12
CA SER A 367 -19.38 -9.21 -2.03
C SER A 367 -20.56 -8.33 -1.59
N TYR A 368 -21.47 -8.89 -0.79
CA TYR A 368 -22.49 -8.21 -0.03
C TYR A 368 -21.84 -7.86 1.29
N THR A 369 -21.31 -6.65 1.37
CA THR A 369 -21.14 -5.97 2.65
C THR A 369 -22.03 -4.74 2.68
N GLY A 370 -23.31 -4.97 2.33
CA GLY A 370 -24.37 -4.29 3.07
C GLY A 370 -24.24 -4.77 4.51
N VAL A 371 -23.57 -3.97 5.32
CA VAL A 371 -23.65 -4.09 6.78
C VAL A 371 -25.14 -4.04 7.10
N PHE A 372 -25.73 -5.21 7.35
CA PHE A 372 -26.97 -5.28 8.11
C PHE A 372 -26.64 -4.64 9.47
N ARG A 373 -27.06 -3.39 9.62
CA ARG A 373 -27.10 -2.62 10.85
C ARG A 373 -28.52 -2.14 11.04
#